data_AF-A0A1E5GWV7-F1
#
_entry.id   AF-A0A1E5GWV7-F1
#
_cell.length_a   1.000
_cell.length_b   1.000
_cell.length_c   1.000
_cell.angle_alpha   90.00
_cell.angle_beta   90.00
_cell.angle_gamma   90.00
#
_symmetry.space_group_name_H-M   'P 1'
#
loop_
_entity.id
_entity.type
_entity.pdbx_description
1 polymer ?
#
loop_
_entity_poly.entity_id
_entity_poly.type
_entity_poly.pdbx_seq_one_letter_code
_entity_poly.pdbx_strand_id
1 'polypeptide(L)'
;MFTKEEVLVHIERYVFKEVSLHYKGKDLEERFKNLFMMSESFRTLRARLNSGDAETCDIGQLHEFEDTYGEYISEEILKQLNNIPSMTVTEYLDQIKKEVFDYVLGKTELKSDQVEKLYYESENYQLSVASAKKWADEDGVIRSDIFETLIAGACEGIVKDIVKR
;
A
#
# COMPACT_ATOMS: atom_id res chain seq x y z
N MET A 1 -30.96 17.57 9.82
CA MET A 1 -30.19 18.64 9.17
C MET A 1 -28.74 18.42 9.55
N PHE A 2 -27.85 18.58 8.58
CA PHE A 2 -26.41 18.35 8.71
C PHE A 2 -25.68 19.63 8.30
N THR A 3 -24.68 20.08 9.04
CA THR A 3 -23.80 21.16 8.57
C THR A 3 -22.96 20.70 7.38
N LYS A 4 -22.34 21.64 6.65
CA LYS A 4 -21.43 21.33 5.55
C LYS A 4 -20.29 20.40 6.02
N GLU A 5 -19.73 20.64 7.21
CA GLU A 5 -18.70 19.80 7.82
C GLU A 5 -19.23 18.40 8.17
N GLU A 6 -20.44 18.30 8.72
CA GLU A 6 -21.05 16.99 9.02
C GLU A 6 -21.26 16.18 7.74
N VAL A 7 -21.71 16.81 6.65
CA VAL A 7 -21.82 16.14 5.33
C VAL A 7 -20.47 15.57 4.89
N LEU A 8 -19.39 16.35 4.95
CA LEU A 8 -18.06 15.87 4.54
C LEU A 8 -17.59 14.69 5.39
N VAL A 9 -17.85 14.71 6.71
CA VAL A 9 -17.50 13.60 7.62
C VAL A 9 -18.33 12.35 7.32
N HIS A 10 -19.61 12.51 7.00
CA HIS A 10 -20.48 11.39 6.61
C HIS A 10 -20.00 10.75 5.31
N ILE A 11 -19.69 11.56 4.29
CA ILE A 11 -19.15 11.08 3.01
C ILE A 11 -17.81 10.37 3.22
N GLU A 12 -16.90 10.92 4.03
CA GLU A 12 -15.62 10.25 4.33
C GLU A 12 -15.83 8.85 4.91
N ARG A 13 -16.76 8.69 5.87
CA ARG A 13 -17.08 7.39 6.48
C ARG A 13 -17.72 6.43 5.49
N TYR A 14 -18.64 6.92 4.67
CA TYR A 14 -19.26 6.14 3.60
C TYR A 14 -18.20 5.60 2.64
N VAL A 15 -17.36 6.49 2.12
CA VAL A 15 -16.29 6.14 1.17
C VAL A 15 -15.31 5.16 1.80
N PHE A 16 -14.89 5.36 3.05
CA PHE A 16 -13.99 4.43 3.72
C PHE A 16 -14.59 3.01 3.78
N LYS A 17 -15.87 2.91 4.12
CA LYS A 17 -16.59 1.65 4.17
C LYS A 17 -16.61 0.99 2.79
N GLU A 18 -17.01 1.72 1.74
CA GLU A 18 -17.06 1.17 0.37
C GLU A 18 -15.68 0.72 -0.11
N VAL A 19 -14.64 1.54 0.06
CA VAL A 19 -13.26 1.16 -0.29
C VAL A 19 -12.81 -0.08 0.48
N SER A 20 -13.14 -0.19 1.77
CA SER A 20 -12.75 -1.34 2.62
C SER A 20 -13.41 -2.66 2.22
N LEU A 21 -14.54 -2.62 1.52
CA LEU A 21 -15.20 -3.83 0.99
C LEU A 21 -14.45 -4.41 -0.21
N HIS A 22 -13.68 -3.59 -0.92
CA HIS A 22 -13.04 -3.95 -2.18
C HIS A 22 -11.51 -4.04 -2.09
N TYR A 23 -10.88 -3.24 -1.23
CA TYR A 23 -9.43 -3.21 -1.07
C TYR A 23 -8.97 -3.99 0.17
N LYS A 24 -8.17 -5.04 -0.05
CA LYS A 24 -7.68 -5.95 1.00
C LYS A 24 -6.31 -5.59 1.59
N GLY A 25 -5.68 -4.53 1.08
CA GLY A 25 -4.34 -4.14 1.55
C GLY A 25 -4.37 -3.66 3.01
N LYS A 26 -3.42 -4.14 3.81
CA LYS A 26 -3.27 -3.76 5.23
C LYS A 26 -2.91 -2.28 5.44
N ASP A 27 -2.52 -1.59 4.37
CA ASP A 27 -2.13 -0.19 4.34
C ASP A 27 -3.32 0.76 4.06
N LEU A 28 -4.55 0.25 3.98
CA LEU A 28 -5.74 1.06 3.72
C LEU A 28 -5.88 2.22 4.72
N GLU A 29 -5.82 1.93 6.02
CA GLU A 29 -6.00 2.94 7.07
C GLU A 29 -4.96 4.07 6.97
N GLU A 30 -3.71 3.73 6.65
CA GLU A 30 -2.61 4.69 6.53
C GLU A 30 -2.78 5.58 5.29
N ARG A 31 -3.19 4.99 4.16
CA ARG A 31 -3.24 5.69 2.87
C ARG A 31 -4.53 6.44 2.63
N PHE A 32 -5.64 5.95 3.17
CA PHE A 32 -6.99 6.41 2.83
C PHE A 32 -7.14 7.92 2.97
N LYS A 33 -6.75 8.49 4.11
CA LYS A 33 -6.99 9.91 4.40
C LYS A 33 -6.32 10.81 3.37
N ASN A 34 -5.10 10.48 2.96
CA ASN A 34 -4.40 11.27 1.95
C ASN A 34 -5.06 11.13 0.57
N LEU A 35 -5.42 9.91 0.16
CA LEU A 35 -6.08 9.67 -1.12
C LEU A 35 -7.45 10.35 -1.20
N PHE A 36 -8.24 10.29 -0.12
CA PHE A 36 -9.52 10.97 0.00
C PHE A 36 -9.37 12.49 -0.19
N MET A 37 -8.40 13.11 0.48
CA MET A 37 -8.16 14.56 0.36
C MET A 37 -7.63 14.96 -1.03
N MET A 38 -7.00 14.04 -1.75
CA MET A 38 -6.50 14.25 -3.11
C MET A 38 -7.54 14.00 -4.21
N SER A 39 -8.68 13.37 -3.88
CA SER A 39 -9.76 13.08 -4.83
C SER A 39 -10.31 14.35 -5.47
N GLU A 40 -10.51 14.31 -6.79
CA GLU A 40 -11.10 15.43 -7.54
C GLU A 40 -12.60 15.54 -7.28
N SER A 41 -13.27 14.39 -7.15
CA SER A 41 -14.68 14.33 -6.73
C SER A 41 -14.90 14.91 -5.34
N PHE A 42 -13.98 14.68 -4.39
CA PHE A 42 -14.04 15.31 -3.06
C PHE A 42 -13.89 16.84 -3.13
N ARG A 43 -12.95 17.33 -3.94
CA ARG A 43 -12.77 18.78 -4.16
C ARG A 43 -14.03 19.41 -4.78
N THR A 44 -14.64 18.72 -5.73
CA THR A 44 -15.89 19.14 -6.38
C THR A 44 -17.05 19.21 -5.38
N LEU A 45 -17.21 18.20 -4.53
CA LEU A 45 -18.20 18.22 -3.45
C LEU A 45 -18.00 19.41 -2.51
N ARG A 46 -16.76 19.63 -2.06
CA ARG A 46 -16.43 20.74 -1.17
C ARG A 46 -16.73 22.10 -1.81
N ALA A 47 -16.44 22.26 -3.10
CA ALA A 47 -16.78 23.46 -3.85
C ALA A 47 -18.29 23.66 -3.95
N ARG A 48 -19.06 22.60 -4.25
CA ARG A 48 -20.53 22.63 -4.32
C ARG A 48 -21.15 23.07 -2.98
N LEU A 49 -20.71 22.47 -1.88
CA LEU A 49 -21.18 22.84 -0.53
C LEU A 49 -20.85 24.30 -0.18
N ASN A 50 -19.66 24.78 -0.55
CA ASN A 50 -19.26 26.16 -0.29
C ASN A 50 -19.95 27.19 -1.19
N SER A 51 -20.38 26.80 -2.39
CA SER A 51 -21.11 27.67 -3.31
C SER A 51 -22.59 27.87 -2.95
N GLY A 52 -23.15 27.00 -2.11
CA GLY A 52 -24.54 27.10 -1.66
C GLY A 52 -24.70 28.06 -0.48
N ASP A 53 -25.74 28.89 -0.54
CA ASP A 53 -26.14 29.80 0.54
C ASP A 53 -26.72 29.06 1.77
N ALA A 54 -27.06 27.78 1.62
CA ALA A 54 -27.59 26.96 2.70
C ALA A 54 -26.47 26.47 3.63
N GLU A 55 -26.54 26.84 4.91
CA GLU A 55 -25.61 26.40 5.96
C GLU A 55 -25.81 24.94 6.38
N THR A 56 -26.98 24.38 6.07
CA THR A 56 -27.33 23.00 6.43
C THR A 56 -27.98 22.26 5.28
N CYS A 57 -27.70 20.96 5.19
CA CYS A 57 -28.29 20.02 4.25
C CYS A 57 -29.31 19.13 4.97
N ASP A 58 -30.38 18.74 4.31
CA ASP A 58 -31.28 17.71 4.83
C ASP A 58 -30.74 16.29 4.54
N ILE A 59 -31.46 15.27 5.01
CA ILE A 59 -31.07 13.87 4.83
C ILE A 59 -31.17 13.40 3.37
N GLY A 60 -32.09 13.96 2.58
CA GLY A 60 -32.23 13.62 1.17
C GLY A 60 -31.03 14.11 0.36
N GLN A 61 -30.59 15.34 0.64
CA GLN A 61 -29.38 15.91 0.05
C GLN A 61 -28.12 15.13 0.45
N LEU A 62 -28.03 14.68 1.70
CA LEU A 62 -26.92 13.83 2.13
C LEU A 62 -26.86 12.54 1.31
N HIS A 63 -27.98 11.83 1.16
CA HIS A 63 -28.02 10.61 0.35
C HIS A 63 -27.70 10.87 -1.14
N GLU A 64 -28.17 11.99 -1.72
CA GLU A 64 -27.77 12.37 -3.09
C GLU A 64 -26.25 12.55 -3.22
N PHE A 65 -25.61 13.14 -2.20
CA PHE A 65 -24.15 13.28 -2.18
C PHE A 65 -23.43 11.95 -1.99
N GLU A 66 -23.96 11.03 -1.18
CA GLU A 66 -23.41 9.67 -1.02
C GLU A 66 -23.48 8.91 -2.36
N ASP A 67 -24.64 8.89 -3.00
CA ASP A 67 -24.84 8.19 -4.28
C ASP A 67 -24.00 8.79 -5.42
N THR A 68 -23.81 10.12 -5.44
CA THR A 68 -23.06 10.77 -6.53
C THR A 68 -21.57 10.86 -6.22
N TYR A 69 -21.21 11.58 -5.15
CA TYR A 69 -19.82 11.87 -4.84
C TYR A 69 -19.19 10.73 -4.04
N GLY A 70 -19.93 10.06 -3.16
CA GLY A 70 -19.40 8.91 -2.41
C GLY A 70 -18.94 7.79 -3.36
N GLU A 71 -19.75 7.43 -4.36
CA GLU A 71 -19.35 6.45 -5.38
C GLU A 71 -18.11 6.88 -6.15
N TYR A 72 -18.10 8.10 -6.73
CA TYR A 72 -16.96 8.58 -7.53
C TYR A 72 -15.66 8.71 -6.72
N ILE A 73 -15.74 9.19 -5.48
CA ILE A 73 -14.56 9.27 -4.61
C ILE A 73 -14.05 7.84 -4.32
N SER A 74 -14.95 6.88 -4.08
CA SER A 74 -14.57 5.49 -3.81
C SER A 74 -13.84 4.86 -5.00
N GLU A 75 -14.35 5.05 -6.22
CA GLU A 75 -13.70 4.58 -7.45
C GLU A 75 -12.32 5.21 -7.68
N GLU A 76 -12.20 6.52 -7.47
CA GLU A 76 -10.92 7.23 -7.59
C GLU A 76 -9.87 6.67 -6.62
N ILE A 77 -10.24 6.48 -5.35
CA ILE A 77 -9.36 5.94 -4.32
C ILE A 77 -8.97 4.49 -4.66
N LEU A 78 -9.93 3.64 -5.01
CA LEU A 78 -9.67 2.24 -5.38
C LEU A 78 -8.73 2.14 -6.57
N LYS A 79 -8.91 2.99 -7.58
CA LYS A 79 -8.00 3.05 -8.73
C LYS A 79 -6.57 3.39 -8.31
N GLN A 80 -6.38 4.35 -7.41
CA GLN A 80 -5.04 4.70 -6.92
C GLN A 80 -4.42 3.56 -6.10
N LEU A 81 -5.19 2.96 -5.20
CA LEU A 81 -4.73 1.83 -4.38
C LEU A 81 -4.36 0.61 -5.23
N ASN A 82 -5.14 0.31 -6.27
CA ASN A 82 -4.88 -0.82 -7.16
C ASN A 82 -3.73 -0.59 -8.15
N ASN A 83 -3.27 0.66 -8.31
CA ASN A 83 -2.10 0.97 -9.13
C ASN A 83 -0.78 0.90 -8.35
N ILE A 84 -0.83 0.69 -7.04
CA ILE A 84 0.38 0.50 -6.22
C ILE A 84 1.08 -0.77 -6.70
N PRO A 85 2.40 -0.73 -6.98
CA PRO A 85 3.14 -1.92 -7.35
C PRO A 85 2.94 -3.03 -6.33
N SER A 86 2.85 -4.26 -6.81
CA SER A 86 2.60 -5.43 -5.97
C SER A 86 3.50 -6.60 -6.35
N MET A 87 3.89 -7.39 -5.35
CA MET A 87 4.59 -8.66 -5.52
C MET A 87 4.03 -9.67 -4.54
N THR A 88 3.95 -10.93 -4.93
CA THR A 88 3.77 -12.03 -3.97
C THR A 88 5.00 -12.13 -3.06
N VAL A 89 4.82 -12.72 -1.87
CA VAL A 89 5.96 -13.02 -0.97
C VAL A 89 7.06 -13.80 -1.70
N THR A 90 6.68 -14.75 -2.56
CA THR A 90 7.63 -15.55 -3.33
C THR A 90 8.42 -14.69 -4.32
N GLU A 91 7.73 -13.88 -5.14
CA GLU A 91 8.39 -12.99 -6.11
C GLU A 91 9.36 -12.02 -5.44
N TYR A 92 8.95 -11.45 -4.30
CA TYR A 92 9.79 -10.56 -3.51
C TYR A 92 11.07 -11.25 -3.01
N LEU A 93 10.95 -12.46 -2.46
CA LEU A 93 12.09 -13.22 -1.94
C LEU A 93 12.99 -13.75 -3.06
N ASP A 94 12.43 -14.13 -4.20
CA ASP A 94 13.18 -14.58 -5.38
C ASP A 94 14.01 -13.44 -5.97
N GLN A 95 13.45 -12.21 -6.01
CA GLN A 95 14.18 -11.03 -6.45
C GLN A 95 15.35 -10.71 -5.49
N ILE A 96 15.14 -10.78 -4.17
CA ILE A 96 16.23 -10.66 -3.19
C ILE A 96 17.29 -11.75 -3.42
N LYS A 97 16.90 -13.02 -3.57
CA LYS A 97 17.83 -14.13 -3.79
C LYS A 97 18.69 -13.87 -5.01
N LYS A 98 18.06 -13.48 -6.12
CA LYS A 98 18.74 -13.18 -7.38
C LYS A 98 19.78 -12.07 -7.19
N GLU A 99 19.39 -10.94 -6.61
CA GLU A 99 20.30 -9.80 -6.42
C GLU A 99 21.47 -10.12 -5.48
N VAL A 100 21.22 -10.88 -4.41
CA VAL A 100 22.29 -11.35 -3.51
C VAL A 100 23.26 -12.27 -4.25
N PHE A 101 22.75 -13.24 -5.02
CA PHE A 101 23.61 -14.17 -5.77
C PHE A 101 24.45 -13.45 -6.82
N ASP A 102 23.83 -12.57 -7.60
CA ASP A 102 24.51 -11.77 -8.63
C ASP A 102 25.65 -10.94 -8.00
N TYR A 103 25.39 -10.33 -6.83
CA TYR A 103 26.39 -9.57 -6.10
C TYR A 103 27.53 -10.46 -5.57
N VAL A 104 27.21 -11.51 -4.81
CA VAL A 104 28.22 -12.32 -4.12
C VAL A 104 29.10 -13.08 -5.13
N LEU A 105 28.51 -13.69 -6.15
CA LEU A 105 29.25 -14.41 -7.19
C LEU A 105 30.08 -13.46 -8.07
N GLY A 106 29.64 -12.20 -8.24
CA GLY A 106 30.41 -11.19 -8.95
C GLY A 106 31.54 -10.55 -8.14
N LYS A 107 31.58 -10.75 -6.81
CA LYS A 107 32.52 -10.08 -5.90
C LYS A 107 33.40 -11.02 -5.07
N THR A 108 33.14 -12.31 -5.10
CA THR A 108 33.85 -13.33 -4.31
C THR A 108 34.23 -14.53 -5.17
N GLU A 109 35.12 -15.39 -4.66
CA GLU A 109 35.47 -16.67 -5.30
C GLU A 109 34.54 -17.83 -4.87
N LEU A 110 33.45 -17.53 -4.15
CA LEU A 110 32.51 -18.54 -3.70
C LEU A 110 31.81 -19.20 -4.89
N LYS A 111 31.59 -20.51 -4.78
CA LYS A 111 30.77 -21.25 -5.75
C LYS A 111 29.29 -21.08 -5.43
N SER A 112 28.44 -21.24 -6.45
CA SER A 112 26.99 -21.06 -6.33
C SER A 112 26.34 -21.90 -5.22
N ASP A 113 26.79 -23.13 -5.01
CA ASP A 113 26.32 -24.02 -3.95
C ASP A 113 26.70 -23.53 -2.55
N GLN A 114 27.89 -22.93 -2.42
CA GLN A 114 28.34 -22.31 -1.17
C GLN A 114 27.51 -21.05 -0.86
N VAL A 115 27.27 -20.20 -1.87
CA VAL A 115 26.43 -19.00 -1.72
C VAL A 115 25.01 -19.38 -1.33
N GLU A 116 24.43 -20.40 -1.95
CA GLU A 116 23.09 -20.86 -1.61
C GLU A 116 22.97 -21.34 -0.17
N LYS A 117 23.94 -22.13 0.30
CA LYS A 117 23.96 -22.57 1.69
C LYS A 117 24.04 -21.37 2.65
N LEU A 118 24.96 -20.44 2.42
CA LEU A 118 25.16 -19.26 3.27
C LEU A 118 23.96 -18.31 3.23
N TYR A 119 23.28 -18.18 2.09
CA TYR A 119 22.06 -17.40 1.93
C TYR A 119 20.95 -17.89 2.88
N TYR A 120 20.67 -19.19 2.89
CA TYR A 120 19.62 -19.74 3.75
C TYR A 120 20.02 -19.77 5.25
N GLU A 121 21.32 -19.80 5.55
CA GLU A 121 21.87 -19.69 6.92
C GLU A 121 22.00 -18.23 7.42
N SER A 122 21.73 -17.22 6.58
CA SER A 122 21.76 -15.80 6.97
C SER A 122 20.62 -15.48 7.93
N GLU A 123 20.95 -14.80 9.03
CA GLU A 123 19.95 -14.27 9.97
C GLU A 123 19.10 -13.20 9.29
N ASN A 124 19.74 -12.33 8.49
CA ASN A 124 19.05 -11.31 7.71
C ASN A 124 18.09 -11.90 6.66
N TYR A 125 18.36 -13.08 6.11
CA TYR A 125 17.40 -13.77 5.25
C TYR A 125 16.15 -14.19 6.03
N GLN A 126 16.33 -14.80 7.22
CA GLN A 126 15.19 -15.19 8.07
C GLN A 126 14.35 -13.97 8.50
N LEU A 127 15.00 -12.85 8.82
CA LEU A 127 14.32 -11.58 9.11
C LEU A 127 13.56 -11.02 7.91
N SER A 128 14.12 -11.16 6.71
CA SER A 128 13.47 -10.74 5.47
C SER A 128 12.21 -11.57 5.18
N VAL A 129 12.27 -12.89 5.39
CA VAL A 129 11.11 -13.78 5.28
C VAL A 129 10.01 -13.40 6.27
N ALA A 130 10.38 -13.15 7.54
CA ALA A 130 9.43 -12.74 8.57
C ALA A 130 8.76 -11.40 8.25
N SER A 131 9.54 -10.42 7.79
CA SER A 131 9.04 -9.10 7.38
C SER A 131 8.11 -9.18 6.18
N ALA A 132 8.48 -9.94 5.13
CA ALA A 132 7.66 -10.14 3.93
C ALA A 132 6.28 -10.73 4.29
N LYS A 133 6.25 -11.76 5.15
CA LYS A 133 4.99 -12.36 5.62
C LYS A 133 4.14 -11.40 6.47
N LYS A 134 4.77 -10.52 7.24
CA LYS A 134 4.06 -9.52 8.04
C LYS A 134 3.36 -8.49 7.15
N TRP A 135 4.04 -8.04 6.09
CA TRP A 135 3.52 -7.04 5.16
C TRP A 135 2.50 -7.59 4.16
N ALA A 136 2.59 -8.87 3.82
CA ALA A 136 1.64 -9.50 2.91
C ALA A 136 0.20 -9.47 3.46
N ASP A 137 -0.76 -9.28 2.57
CA ASP A 137 -2.18 -9.47 2.87
C ASP A 137 -2.55 -10.97 2.99
N GLU A 138 -3.84 -11.25 3.15
CA GLU A 138 -4.35 -12.63 3.27
C GLU A 138 -4.11 -13.48 2.01
N ASP A 139 -3.96 -12.84 0.85
CA ASP A 139 -3.68 -13.50 -0.44
C ASP A 139 -2.16 -13.66 -0.68
N GLY A 140 -1.31 -13.26 0.29
CA GLY A 140 0.15 -13.37 0.19
C GLY A 140 0.80 -12.29 -0.67
N VAL A 141 0.11 -11.16 -0.89
CA VAL A 141 0.56 -10.05 -1.74
C VAL A 141 1.06 -8.90 -0.88
N ILE A 142 2.27 -8.43 -1.19
CA ILE A 142 2.87 -7.21 -0.66
C ILE A 142 2.57 -6.09 -1.66
N ARG A 143 2.13 -4.92 -1.17
CA ARG A 143 1.94 -3.70 -1.98
C ARG A 143 2.88 -2.62 -1.46
N SER A 144 3.70 -2.04 -2.33
CA SER A 144 4.68 -1.03 -1.93
C SER A 144 5.16 -0.17 -3.09
N ASP A 145 5.23 1.14 -2.85
CA ASP A 145 5.82 2.10 -3.79
C ASP A 145 7.36 2.13 -3.70
N ILE A 146 7.94 1.44 -2.72
CA ILE A 146 9.38 1.49 -2.40
C ILE A 146 10.05 0.12 -2.44
N PHE A 147 9.54 -0.80 -3.27
CA PHE A 147 10.11 -2.15 -3.41
C PHE A 147 11.62 -2.13 -3.65
N GLU A 148 12.11 -1.25 -4.52
CA GLU A 148 13.54 -1.12 -4.82
C GLU A 148 14.36 -0.88 -3.54
N THR A 149 13.91 0.04 -2.68
CA THR A 149 14.57 0.35 -1.40
C THR A 149 14.50 -0.83 -0.42
N LEU A 150 13.33 -1.50 -0.34
CA LEU A 150 13.15 -2.65 0.55
C LEU A 150 14.05 -3.83 0.15
N ILE A 151 14.09 -4.13 -1.15
CA ILE A 151 14.92 -5.19 -1.73
C ILE A 151 16.40 -4.87 -1.52
N ALA A 152 16.83 -3.64 -1.82
CA ALA A 152 18.22 -3.22 -1.62
C ALA A 152 18.67 -3.36 -0.16
N GLY A 153 17.83 -2.92 0.80
CA GLY A 153 18.13 -3.05 2.23
C GLY A 153 18.22 -4.51 2.70
N ALA A 154 17.32 -5.37 2.23
CA ALA A 154 17.36 -6.81 2.51
C ALA A 154 18.63 -7.46 1.94
N CYS A 155 18.97 -7.14 0.68
CA CYS A 155 20.17 -7.64 0.01
C CYS A 155 21.44 -7.22 0.76
N GLU A 156 21.54 -5.96 1.17
CA GLU A 156 22.71 -5.46 1.91
C GLU A 156 22.94 -6.23 3.22
N GLY A 157 21.88 -6.50 3.98
CA GLY A 157 21.96 -7.27 5.22
C GLY A 157 22.45 -8.69 4.99
N ILE A 158 21.86 -9.40 4.01
CA ILE A 158 22.22 -10.78 3.68
C ILE A 158 23.65 -10.87 3.15
N VAL A 159 24.05 -9.98 2.25
CA VAL A 159 25.42 -9.92 1.72
C VAL A 159 26.43 -9.71 2.86
N LYS A 160 26.14 -8.82 3.81
CA LYS A 160 26.99 -8.60 4.98
C LYS A 160 27.16 -9.87 5.83
N ASP A 161 26.11 -10.66 6.00
CA ASP A 161 26.19 -11.94 6.73
C ASP A 161 27.08 -12.95 5.99
N ILE A 162 26.99 -13.00 4.66
CA ILE A 162 27.74 -13.95 3.84
C ILE A 162 29.22 -13.57 3.79
N VAL A 163 29.54 -12.29 3.54
CA VAL A 163 30.94 -11.83 3.32
C VAL A 163 31.74 -11.69 4.61
N LYS A 164 31.08 -11.50 5.77
CA LYS A 164 31.77 -11.41 7.07
C LYS A 164 32.10 -12.76 7.70
N ARG A 165 31.63 -13.87 7.13
CA ARG A 165 31.94 -15.24 7.57
C ARG A 165 33.19 -15.76 6.89
#